data_AF-A0A932U4D1-F1
#
_entry.id   AF-A0A932U4D1-F1
#
_cell.length_a   1.000
_cell.length_b   1.000
_cell.length_c   1.000
_cell.angle_alpha   90.00
_cell.angle_beta   90.00
_cell.angle_gamma   90.00
#
_symmetry.space_group_name_H-M   'P 1'
#
loop_
_entity.id
_entity.type
_entity.pdbx_description
1 polymer ?
#
loop_
_entity_poly.entity_id
_entity_poly.type
_entity_poly.pdbx_seq_one_letter_code
_entity_poly.pdbx_strand_id
1 'polypeptide(L)'
;GVPVLLNGRSPVLRGHCQRSHGGLYYDNEEEFVEALRVLREDRALARQLGQQGAVYVQERYRWSQVTQRYVEFLKEMHSCSSRT
;
A
#
# COMPACT_ATOMS: atom_id res chain seq x y z
N GLY A 1 0.57 -12.66 1.62
CA GLY A 1 -0.23 -11.63 2.32
C GLY A 1 -1.71 -11.90 2.08
N VAL A 2 -2.58 -10.99 2.51
CA VAL A 2 -4.04 -11.08 2.34
C VAL A 2 -4.44 -10.02 1.32
N PRO A 3 -5.25 -10.34 0.29
CA PRO A 3 -5.74 -9.35 -0.65
C PRO A 3 -6.67 -8.36 0.07
N VAL A 4 -6.66 -7.11 -0.38
CA VAL A 4 -7.51 -6.06 0.19
C VAL A 4 -8.62 -5.66 -0.77
N LEU A 5 -9.79 -5.33 -0.22
CA LEU A 5 -10.88 -4.68 -0.94
C LEU A 5 -11.07 -3.28 -0.36
N LEU A 6 -10.92 -2.26 -1.18
CA LEU A 6 -10.74 -0.88 -0.73
C LEU A 6 -11.82 0.05 -1.27
N ASN A 7 -12.15 1.10 -0.51
CA ASN A 7 -13.02 2.16 -1.00
C ASN A 7 -12.28 3.01 -2.06
N GLY A 8 -12.77 2.98 -3.30
CA GLY A 8 -12.20 3.65 -4.48
C GLY A 8 -12.33 5.17 -4.45
N ARG A 9 -13.25 5.70 -3.63
CA ARG A 9 -13.43 7.15 -3.42
C ARG A 9 -12.33 7.76 -2.55
N SER A 10 -11.49 6.94 -1.91
CA SER A 10 -10.28 7.43 -1.23
C SER A 10 -9.11 7.44 -2.21
N PRO A 11 -8.61 8.62 -2.64
CA PRO A 11 -7.48 8.70 -3.57
C PRO A 11 -6.22 8.04 -3.01
N VAL A 12 -6.04 8.09 -1.68
CA VAL A 12 -4.92 7.45 -0.98
C VAL A 12 -5.01 5.93 -1.13
N LEU A 13 -6.13 5.33 -0.74
CA LEU A 13 -6.30 3.88 -0.81
C LEU A 13 -6.24 3.37 -2.24
N ARG A 14 -6.90 4.07 -3.17
CA ARG A 14 -6.86 3.76 -4.60
C ARG A 14 -5.43 3.80 -5.14
N GLY A 15 -4.67 4.83 -4.80
CA GLY A 15 -3.26 4.93 -5.21
C GLY A 15 -2.40 3.79 -4.65
N HIS A 16 -2.61 3.37 -3.40
CA HIS A 16 -1.92 2.21 -2.85
C HIS A 16 -2.32 0.90 -3.54
N CYS A 17 -3.60 0.72 -3.83
CA CYS A 17 -4.12 -0.44 -4.56
C CYS A 17 -3.43 -0.56 -5.93
N GLN A 18 -3.41 0.53 -6.70
CA GLN A 18 -2.79 0.58 -8.03
C GLN A 18 -1.28 0.35 -8.00
N ARG A 19 -0.55 0.96 -7.06
CA ARG A 19 0.90 0.78 -6.98
C ARG A 19 1.30 -0.61 -6.50
N SER A 20 0.52 -1.19 -5.60
CA SER A 20 0.83 -2.49 -5.01
C SER A 20 0.38 -3.66 -5.88
N HIS A 21 -0.60 -3.45 -6.76
CA HIS A 21 -1.38 -4.52 -7.38
C HIS A 21 -1.91 -5.51 -6.32
N GLY A 22 -2.13 -5.04 -5.10
CA GLY A 22 -2.33 -5.89 -3.92
C GLY A 22 -3.80 -6.20 -3.59
N GLY A 23 -4.74 -5.70 -4.39
CA GLY A 23 -6.16 -5.78 -4.09
C GLY A 23 -7.05 -5.23 -5.18
N LEU A 24 -8.33 -5.08 -4.84
CA LEU A 24 -9.37 -4.46 -5.66
C LEU A 24 -9.92 -3.22 -4.97
N TYR A 25 -10.62 -2.36 -5.70
CA TYR A 25 -11.34 -1.23 -5.13
C TYR A 25 -12.74 -1.11 -5.74
N TYR A 26 -13.65 -0.46 -5.02
CA TYR A 26 -15.05 -0.26 -5.40
C TYR A 26 -15.48 1.19 -5.19
N ASP A 27 -16.31 1.72 -6.08
CA ASP A 27 -16.87 3.08 -6.00
C ASP A 27 -18.36 3.10 -5.62
N ASN A 28 -19.02 1.94 -5.64
CA ASN A 28 -20.42 1.73 -5.28
C ASN A 28 -20.66 0.33 -4.67
N GLU A 29 -21.89 0.07 -4.22
CA GLU A 29 -22.28 -1.18 -3.56
C GLU A 29 -22.24 -2.40 -4.49
N GLU A 30 -22.68 -2.25 -5.73
CA GLU A 30 -22.69 -3.34 -6.72
C GLU A 30 -21.26 -3.83 -7.00
N GLU A 31 -20.34 -2.90 -7.22
CA GLU A 31 -18.91 -3.20 -7.37
C GLU A 31 -18.31 -3.86 -6.14
N PHE A 32 -18.73 -3.47 -4.93
CA PHE A 32 -18.27 -4.10 -3.69
C PHE A 32 -18.67 -5.57 -3.64
N VAL A 33 -19.93 -5.87 -3.95
CA VAL A 33 -20.46 -7.24 -3.94
C VAL A 33 -19.75 -8.10 -4.98
N GLU A 34 -19.58 -7.60 -6.20
CA GLU A 34 -18.90 -8.34 -7.26
C GLU A 34 -17.41 -8.52 -6.99
N ALA A 35 -16.70 -7.49 -6.51
CA ALA A 35 -15.30 -7.62 -6.13
C ALA A 35 -15.10 -8.62 -4.98
N LEU A 36 -15.99 -8.61 -3.99
CA LEU A 36 -15.98 -9.59 -2.90
C LEU A 36 -16.23 -11.02 -3.42
N ARG A 37 -17.17 -11.16 -4.37
CA ARG A 37 -17.46 -12.44 -5.02
C ARG A 37 -16.23 -12.98 -5.75
N VAL A 38 -15.58 -12.14 -6.57
CA VAL A 38 -14.35 -12.48 -7.29
C VAL A 38 -13.26 -12.95 -6.33
N LEU A 39 -13.00 -12.23 -5.24
CA LEU A 39 -11.99 -12.61 -4.25
C LEU A 39 -12.33 -13.92 -3.50
N ARG A 40 -13.62 -14.24 -3.37
CA ARG A 40 -14.09 -15.47 -2.72
C ARG A 40 -14.01 -16.68 -3.64
N GLU A 41 -14.36 -16.51 -4.92
CA GLU A 41 -14.48 -17.58 -5.91
C GLU A 41 -13.13 -17.87 -6.60
N ASP A 42 -12.35 -16.84 -6.96
CA ASP A 42 -11.02 -17.00 -7.54
C ASP A 42 -9.92 -16.93 -6.47
N ARG A 43 -9.62 -18.10 -5.90
CA ARG A 43 -8.56 -18.24 -4.88
C ARG A 43 -7.16 -18.03 -5.44
N ALA A 44 -6.93 -18.21 -6.74
CA ALA A 44 -5.62 -18.01 -7.36
C ALA A 44 -5.32 -16.51 -7.46
N LEU A 45 -6.29 -15.74 -7.98
CA LEU A 45 -6.22 -14.28 -8.00
C LEU A 45 -6.06 -13.70 -6.59
N ALA A 46 -6.88 -14.16 -5.63
CA ALA A 46 -6.80 -13.69 -4.24
C ALA A 46 -5.40 -13.90 -3.63
N ARG A 47 -4.76 -15.05 -3.90
CA ARG A 47 -3.39 -15.33 -3.46
C ARG A 47 -2.37 -14.42 -4.15
N GLN A 48 -2.51 -14.23 -5.47
CA GLN A 48 -1.61 -13.38 -6.24
C GLN A 48 -1.64 -11.93 -5.72
N LEU A 49 -2.84 -11.35 -5.58
CA LEU A 49 -3.03 -10.01 -5.03
C LEU A 49 -2.43 -9.91 -3.62
N GLY A 50 -2.73 -10.88 -2.75
CA GLY A 50 -2.16 -10.91 -1.40
C GLY A 50 -0.63 -11.03 -1.37
N GLN A 51 -0.01 -11.66 -2.36
CA GLN A 51 1.45 -11.75 -2.48
C GLN A 51 2.05 -10.44 -2.99
N GLN A 52 1.46 -9.84 -4.02
CA GLN A 52 1.89 -8.55 -4.57
C GLN A 52 1.81 -7.43 -3.51
N GLY A 53 0.71 -7.38 -2.75
CA GLY A 53 0.57 -6.44 -1.63
C GLY A 53 1.61 -6.64 -0.53
N ALA A 54 1.95 -7.89 -0.21
CA ALA A 54 2.98 -8.19 0.79
C ALA A 54 4.37 -7.73 0.31
N VAL A 55 4.72 -7.99 -0.95
CA VAL A 55 5.98 -7.51 -1.55
C VAL A 55 6.06 -5.99 -1.52
N TYR A 56 4.99 -5.30 -1.93
CA TYR A 56 4.92 -3.83 -1.91
C TYR A 56 5.20 -3.23 -0.53
N VAL A 57 4.61 -3.81 0.53
CA VAL A 57 4.86 -3.37 1.91
C VAL A 57 6.31 -3.64 2.33
N GLN A 58 6.83 -4.83 2.02
CA GLN A 58 8.19 -5.22 2.36
C GLN A 58 9.24 -4.35 1.65
N GLU A 59 9.00 -3.92 0.43
CA GLU A 59 9.96 -3.12 -0.32
C GLU A 59 9.95 -1.64 0.06
N ARG A 60 8.79 -1.09 0.49
CA ARG A 60 8.61 0.38 0.59
C ARG A 60 8.28 0.90 1.98
N TYR A 61 7.72 0.07 2.85
CA TYR A 61 7.22 0.48 4.17
C TYR A 61 7.89 -0.26 5.31
N ARG A 62 9.09 -0.78 5.07
CA ARG A 62 9.94 -1.29 6.14
C ARG A 62 10.35 -0.16 7.07
N TRP A 63 10.21 -0.40 8.37
CA TRP A 63 10.54 0.58 9.39
C TRP A 63 12.00 1.05 9.25
N SER A 64 12.93 0.15 8.93
CA SER A 64 14.33 0.53 8.67
C SER A 64 14.49 1.66 7.63
N GLN A 65 13.73 1.62 6.53
CA GLN A 65 13.82 2.64 5.48
C GLN A 65 13.20 3.97 5.88
N VAL A 66 12.10 3.94 6.63
CA VAL A 66 11.43 5.16 7.09
C VAL A 66 12.31 5.82 8.17
N THR A 67 12.80 5.07 9.16
CA THR A 67 13.71 5.60 10.18
C THR A 67 14.96 6.21 9.55
N GLN A 68 15.55 5.55 8.55
CA GLN A 68 16.75 6.03 7.90
C GLN A 68 16.55 7.38 7.23
N ARG A 69 15.43 7.57 6.49
CA ARG A 69 15.08 8.88 5.91
C ARG A 69 14.96 9.98 6.96
N TYR A 70 14.32 9.70 8.10
CA TYR A 70 14.21 10.67 9.18
C TYR A 70 15.57 10.99 9.82
N VAL A 71 16.42 9.97 10.02
CA VAL A 71 17.77 10.16 10.56
C VAL A 71 18.63 11.02 9.61
N GLU A 72 18.56 10.76 8.31
CA GLU A 72 19.28 11.55 7.28
C GLU A 72 18.80 13.00 7.28
N PHE A 73 17.49 13.22 7.26
CA PHE A 73 16.89 14.57 7.32
C PHE A 73 17.31 15.33 8.59
N LEU A 74 17.28 14.69 9.76
CA LEU A 74 17.69 15.33 11.02
C LEU A 74 19.20 15.66 11.05
N LYS A 75 20.05 14.84 10.42
CA LYS A 75 21.49 15.11 10.28
C LYS A 75 21.74 16.33 9.39
N GLU A 76 21.02 16.44 8.27
CA GLU A 76 21.11 17.60 7.37
C GLU A 76 20.76 18.89 8.10
N MET A 77 19.64 18.90 8.85
CA MET A 77 19.22 20.07 9.65
C MET A 77 20.27 20.49 10.69
N HIS A 78 20.85 19.54 11.43
CA HIS A 78 21.89 19.85 12.42
C HIS A 78 23.16 20.44 11.78
N SER A 79 23.54 19.95 10.60
CA SER A 79 24.70 20.45 9.87
C SER A 79 24.49 21.85 9.27
N CYS A 80 23.23 22.27 9.06
CA CYS A 80 22.88 23.60 8.58
C CYS A 80 22.88 24.63 9.73
N SER A 81 22.37 24.23 10.90
CA SER A 81 22.31 25.10 12.10
C SER A 81 23.67 25.41 12.74
N SER A 82 24.72 24.65 12.41
CA SER A 82 26.08 24.83 12.96
C SER A 82 27.00 25.65 12.07
N ARG A 83 26.48 26.22 10.98
CA ARG A 83 27.19 27.08 10.01
C ARG A 83 26.76 28.55 10.03
N THR A 84 25.92 28.94 11.00
CA THR A 84 25.52 30.33 11.29
C THR A 84 26.04 30.72 12.66
#